data_AF-A0A2D5WG06-F1
#
_entry.id   AF-A0A2D5WG06-F1
#
_cell.length_a   1.000
_cell.length_b   1.000
_cell.length_c   1.000
_cell.angle_alpha   90.00
_cell.angle_beta   90.00
_cell.angle_gamma   90.00
#
_symmetry.space_group_name_H-M   'P 1'
#
loop_
_entity.id
_entity.type
_entity.pdbx_description
1 polymer ?
#
loop_
_entity_poly.entity_id
_entity_poly.type
_entity_poly.pdbx_seq_one_letter_code
_entity_poly.pdbx_strand_id
1 'polypeptide(L)'
;MQGAAIIGLLSMPAQADLVGPLTVENWPQINNQSQRYNWIRAKVRAISGSAVDKGEAAREMAFSYRLTSEVRPIRTMGDWGNLSGNKFAMDANRFRKLNFYEIKLTFQWPEYVFGGEERPGPNKKVFRTVVAGRLVNRSLFKPIEAATGRFQEDITSPFFFFEPNRYSVPRGVTGQ
;
A
#
# COMPACT_ATOMS: atom_id res chain seq x y z
N MET A 1 21.76 -26.32 2.76
CA MET A 1 21.19 -25.07 3.31
C MET A 1 19.71 -25.01 2.97
N GLN A 2 18.84 -25.40 3.90
CA GLN A 2 17.38 -25.30 3.73
C GLN A 2 16.94 -23.92 4.26
N GLY A 3 16.63 -23.01 3.34
CA GLY A 3 16.08 -21.70 3.69
C GLY A 3 14.70 -21.90 4.29
N ALA A 4 14.48 -21.37 5.50
CA ALA A 4 13.19 -21.39 6.17
C ALA A 4 12.12 -20.81 5.25
N ALA A 5 11.22 -21.66 4.76
CA ALA A 5 10.03 -21.22 4.07
C ALA A 5 9.17 -20.43 5.06
N ILE A 6 8.74 -19.24 4.67
CA ILE A 6 7.84 -18.41 5.47
C ILE A 6 6.49 -19.13 5.54
N ILE A 7 6.30 -19.93 6.58
CA ILE A 7 5.01 -20.49 7.00
C ILE A 7 4.79 -19.96 8.42
N GLY A 8 4.10 -18.83 8.53
CA GLY A 8 3.79 -18.23 9.82
C GLY A 8 2.72 -17.16 9.68
N LEU A 9 1.60 -17.37 10.37
CA LEU A 9 0.52 -16.39 10.50
C LEU A 9 1.08 -15.14 11.20
N LEU A 10 0.99 -13.98 10.54
CA LEU A 10 1.51 -12.71 11.03
C LEU A 10 0.59 -12.15 12.13
N SER A 11 1.18 -11.61 13.20
CA SER A 11 0.43 -10.85 14.20
C SER A 11 0.17 -9.40 13.75
N MET A 12 -0.66 -8.69 14.51
CA MET A 12 -0.80 -7.24 14.38
C MET A 12 0.56 -6.55 14.55
N PRO A 13 0.86 -5.53 13.73
CA PRO A 13 2.13 -4.82 13.82
C PRO A 13 2.28 -4.14 15.19
N ALA A 14 3.47 -4.22 15.77
CA ALA A 14 3.79 -3.52 17.02
C ALA A 14 3.90 -2.00 16.82
N GLN A 15 4.36 -1.60 15.63
CA GLN A 15 4.48 -0.22 15.18
C GLN A 15 4.16 -0.17 13.69
N ALA A 16 3.48 0.89 13.27
CA ALA A 16 3.24 1.20 11.86
C ALA A 16 3.60 2.67 11.60
N ASP A 17 4.57 2.90 10.73
CA ASP A 17 4.99 4.22 10.29
C ASP A 17 4.46 4.47 8.88
N LEU A 18 3.79 5.60 8.68
CA LEU A 18 3.63 6.17 7.36
C LEU A 18 4.94 6.84 6.95
N VAL A 19 5.50 6.43 5.83
CA VAL A 19 6.73 7.02 5.30
C VAL A 19 6.44 7.52 3.89
N GLY A 20 6.71 8.80 3.68
CA GLY A 20 6.34 9.52 2.46
C GLY A 20 5.72 10.88 2.77
N PRO A 21 5.37 11.67 1.74
CA PRO A 21 4.70 12.94 1.94
C PRO A 21 3.30 12.75 2.56
N LEU A 22 3.01 13.50 3.63
CA LEU A 22 1.70 13.51 4.30
C LEU A 22 0.56 13.89 3.34
N THR A 23 0.87 14.75 2.37
CA THR A 23 -0.02 15.14 1.27
C THR A 23 0.48 14.55 -0.04
N VAL A 24 -0.32 13.71 -0.68
CA VAL A 24 0.00 13.21 -2.02
C VAL A 24 -0.36 14.28 -3.05
N GLU A 25 0.65 14.94 -3.59
CA GLU A 25 0.48 15.85 -4.72
C GLU A 25 -0.06 15.06 -5.94
N ASN A 26 -1.07 15.61 -6.62
CA ASN A 26 -1.74 15.00 -7.78
C ASN A 26 -2.50 13.69 -7.48
N TRP A 27 -3.26 13.63 -6.38
CA TRP A 27 -4.16 12.51 -6.10
C TRP A 27 -5.50 12.61 -6.90
N PRO A 28 -5.99 11.52 -7.50
CA PRO A 28 -5.33 10.22 -7.70
C PRO A 28 -4.13 10.33 -8.65
N GLN A 29 -3.05 9.60 -8.35
CA GLN A 29 -1.78 9.67 -9.09
C GLN A 29 -1.95 9.20 -10.55
N ILE A 30 -2.28 10.13 -11.44
CA ILE A 30 -2.28 9.90 -12.90
C ILE A 30 -0.85 10.11 -13.45
N ASN A 31 -0.09 10.99 -12.82
CA ASN A 31 1.30 11.27 -13.15
C ASN A 31 2.25 10.53 -12.19
N ASN A 32 3.02 9.57 -12.72
CA ASN A 32 3.99 8.77 -11.97
C ASN A 32 5.41 9.37 -12.01
N GLN A 33 5.61 10.54 -12.63
CA GLN A 33 6.93 11.15 -12.83
C GLN A 33 7.65 11.48 -11.52
N SER A 34 6.91 11.86 -10.47
CA SER A 34 7.51 12.20 -9.18
C SER A 34 8.10 10.98 -8.47
N GLN A 35 7.67 9.76 -8.82
CA GLN A 35 8.02 8.49 -8.13
C GLN A 35 7.86 8.53 -6.60
N ARG A 36 7.13 9.51 -6.07
CA ARG A 36 6.85 9.66 -4.64
C ARG A 36 5.58 8.88 -4.35
N TYR A 37 5.72 7.81 -3.58
CA TYR A 37 4.62 6.98 -3.14
C TYR A 37 4.59 6.95 -1.62
N ASN A 38 3.40 6.85 -1.05
CA ASN A 38 3.25 6.55 0.36
C ASN A 38 3.44 5.06 0.56
N TRP A 39 4.29 4.70 1.51
CA TRP A 39 4.39 3.32 1.97
C TRP A 39 4.21 3.26 3.48
N ILE A 40 3.62 2.17 3.93
CA ILE A 40 3.45 1.89 5.35
C ILE A 40 4.49 0.84 5.73
N ARG A 41 5.30 1.16 6.72
CA ARG A 41 6.27 0.22 7.28
C ARG A 41 5.78 -0.24 8.63
N ALA A 42 5.74 -1.54 8.83
CA ALA A 42 5.28 -2.16 10.06
C ALA A 42 6.27 -3.20 10.57
N LYS A 43 6.46 -3.24 11.89
CA LYS A 43 7.20 -4.31 12.57
C LYS A 43 6.24 -5.40 12.98
N VAL A 44 6.40 -6.58 12.39
CA VAL A 44 5.53 -7.75 12.62
C VAL A 44 6.35 -8.89 13.20
N ARG A 45 5.69 -9.78 13.95
CA ARG A 45 6.33 -10.96 14.54
C ARG A 45 5.66 -12.22 14.00
N ALA A 46 6.43 -13.29 13.85
CA ALA A 46 5.84 -14.61 13.64
C ALA A 46 5.10 -15.03 14.91
N ILE A 47 3.89 -15.54 14.75
CA ILE A 47 3.23 -16.32 15.80
C ILE A 47 3.69 -17.76 15.62
N SER A 48 4.70 -18.17 16.37
CA SER A 48 5.09 -19.58 16.48
C SER A 48 4.73 -20.09 17.87
N GLY A 49 3.86 -21.10 17.96
CA GLY A 49 3.47 -21.75 19.22
C GLY A 49 1.97 -21.92 19.43
N SER A 50 1.59 -22.65 20.48
CA SER A 50 0.20 -22.82 20.91
C SER A 50 -0.40 -21.47 21.29
N ALA A 51 -1.64 -21.20 20.86
CA ALA A 51 -2.32 -19.93 21.14
C ALA A 51 -2.54 -19.65 22.65
N VAL A 52 -2.30 -20.66 23.50
CA VAL A 52 -2.43 -20.61 24.96
C VAL A 52 -1.15 -20.10 25.65
N ASP A 53 0.02 -20.24 25.04
CA ASP A 53 1.32 -19.83 25.61
C ASP A 53 1.71 -18.37 25.26
N LYS A 54 0.74 -17.46 25.25
CA LYS A 54 0.95 -16.03 24.93
C LYS A 54 1.51 -15.21 26.11
N GLY A 55 2.47 -15.77 26.85
CA GLY A 55 3.19 -15.06 27.90
C GLY A 55 4.19 -14.05 27.36
N GLU A 56 4.58 -13.07 28.18
CA GLU A 56 5.56 -12.03 27.83
C GLU A 56 6.91 -12.61 27.35
N ALA A 57 7.34 -13.74 27.95
CA ALA A 57 8.54 -14.48 27.56
C ALA A 57 8.49 -15.08 26.13
N ALA A 58 7.32 -15.56 25.68
CA ALA A 58 7.15 -16.07 24.31
C ALA A 58 7.25 -14.95 23.26
N ARG A 59 6.97 -13.70 23.68
CA ARG A 59 7.00 -12.51 22.84
C ARG A 59 8.43 -12.07 22.51
N GLU A 60 9.39 -12.32 23.40
CA GLU A 60 10.82 -12.00 23.21
C GLU A 60 11.54 -13.00 22.32
N MET A 61 11.11 -14.26 22.32
CA MET A 61 11.70 -15.32 21.49
C MET A 61 11.15 -15.36 20.05
N ALA A 62 10.15 -14.53 19.73
CA ALA A 62 9.49 -14.53 18.44
C ALA A 62 10.33 -13.80 17.37
N PHE A 63 10.54 -14.50 16.25
CA PHE A 63 11.24 -13.96 15.10
C PHE A 63 10.51 -12.72 14.54
N SER A 64 11.24 -11.60 14.37
CA SER A 64 10.70 -10.30 13.93
C SER A 64 11.03 -10.01 12.46
N TYR A 65 10.05 -9.42 11.76
CA TYR A 65 10.15 -9.02 10.37
C TYR A 65 9.72 -7.55 10.22
N ARG A 66 10.28 -6.91 9.20
CA ARG A 66 9.80 -5.63 8.69
C ARG A 66 8.91 -5.87 7.48
N LEU A 67 7.67 -5.42 7.56
CA LEU A 67 6.71 -5.40 6.45
C LEU A 67 6.61 -3.99 5.90
N THR A 68 6.96 -3.80 4.62
CA THR A 68 6.69 -2.55 3.90
C THR A 68 5.58 -2.81 2.88
N SER A 69 4.47 -2.09 3.01
CA SER A 69 3.34 -2.10 2.08
C SER A 69 3.40 -0.87 1.19
N GLU A 70 3.48 -1.09 -0.12
CA GLU A 70 3.44 -0.06 -1.16
C GLU A 70 2.21 -0.27 -2.05
N VAL A 71 1.43 0.78 -2.27
CA VAL A 71 0.32 0.80 -3.24
C VAL A 71 0.63 1.86 -4.28
N ARG A 72 0.66 1.46 -5.55
CA ARG A 72 0.95 2.38 -6.66
C ARG A 72 0.08 2.10 -7.88
N PRO A 73 -0.27 3.11 -8.69
CA PRO A 73 -0.88 2.88 -9.99
C PRO A 73 -0.04 1.92 -10.84
N ILE A 74 -0.68 1.07 -11.65
CA ILE A 74 0.05 0.25 -12.61
C ILE A 74 0.79 1.14 -13.60
N ARG A 75 1.94 0.65 -14.07
CA ARG A 75 2.63 1.27 -15.20
C ARG A 75 1.89 0.91 -16.49
N THR A 76 1.81 1.89 -17.37
CA THR A 76 1.09 1.81 -18.64
C THR A 76 2.00 2.25 -19.79
N MET A 77 1.61 1.97 -21.04
CA MET A 77 2.38 2.43 -22.20
C MET A 77 2.63 3.95 -22.22
N GLY A 78 1.71 4.74 -21.62
CA GLY A 78 1.89 6.18 -21.49
C GLY A 78 2.99 6.62 -20.52
N ASP A 79 3.53 5.71 -19.72
CA ASP A 79 4.71 5.97 -18.88
C ASP A 79 6.03 5.80 -19.65
N TRP A 80 6.00 5.12 -20.81
CA TRP A 80 7.19 4.75 -21.58
C TRP A 80 7.21 5.31 -23.02
N GLY A 81 6.09 5.85 -23.52
CA GLY A 81 5.98 6.34 -24.88
C GLY A 81 5.12 7.60 -24.97
N ASN A 82 5.34 8.38 -26.04
CA ASN A 82 4.52 9.54 -26.32
C ASN A 82 3.17 9.11 -26.93
N LEU A 83 2.09 9.36 -26.21
CA LEU A 83 0.72 9.06 -26.63
C LEU A 83 -0.04 10.32 -27.09
N SER A 84 0.63 11.45 -27.24
CA SER A 84 0.03 12.78 -27.41
C SER A 84 -0.85 12.96 -28.67
N GLY A 85 -0.92 11.96 -29.56
CA GLY A 85 -1.77 11.99 -30.77
C GLY A 85 -2.97 11.05 -30.77
N ASN A 86 -3.12 10.16 -29.78
CA ASN A 86 -4.21 9.17 -29.74
C ASN A 86 -5.06 9.34 -28.48
N LYS A 87 -6.16 10.10 -28.61
CA LYS A 87 -7.09 10.39 -27.51
C LYS A 87 -7.64 9.12 -26.87
N PHE A 88 -8.01 8.10 -27.65
CA PHE A 88 -8.52 6.84 -27.12
C PHE A 88 -7.47 6.10 -26.29
N ALA A 89 -6.23 6.05 -26.76
CA ALA A 89 -5.11 5.47 -26.00
C ALA A 89 -4.83 6.26 -24.72
N MET A 90 -4.93 7.60 -24.76
CA MET A 90 -4.78 8.45 -23.57
C MET A 90 -5.88 8.20 -22.53
N ASP A 91 -7.14 8.14 -22.97
CA ASP A 91 -8.28 7.88 -22.09
C ASP A 91 -8.22 6.47 -21.48
N ALA A 92 -7.86 5.46 -22.28
CA ALA A 92 -7.65 4.09 -21.80
C ALA A 92 -6.51 4.00 -20.77
N ASN A 93 -5.40 4.69 -21.00
CA ASN A 93 -4.29 4.72 -20.04
C ASN A 93 -4.66 5.48 -18.77
N ARG A 94 -5.40 6.59 -18.88
CA ARG A 94 -5.91 7.33 -17.72
C ARG A 94 -6.88 6.46 -16.91
N PHE A 95 -7.80 5.76 -17.57
CA PHE A 95 -8.69 4.81 -16.90
C PHE A 95 -7.89 3.73 -16.16
N ARG A 96 -6.86 3.16 -16.79
CA ARG A 96 -6.01 2.14 -16.18
C ARG A 96 -5.29 2.65 -14.92
N LYS A 97 -4.66 3.82 -14.98
CA LYS A 97 -3.95 4.41 -13.84
C LYS A 97 -4.86 4.79 -12.68
N LEU A 98 -6.12 5.11 -12.97
CA LEU A 98 -7.13 5.46 -11.96
C LEU A 98 -7.75 4.25 -11.24
N ASN A 99 -7.56 3.04 -11.78
CA ASN A 99 -8.36 1.88 -11.40
C ASN A 99 -7.57 0.60 -11.16
N PHE A 100 -6.33 0.52 -11.62
CA PHE A 100 -5.50 -0.66 -11.41
C PHE A 100 -4.26 -0.26 -10.65
N TYR A 101 -4.02 -0.98 -9.56
CA TYR A 101 -2.95 -0.69 -8.63
C TYR A 101 -2.13 -1.95 -8.38
N GLU A 102 -0.81 -1.79 -8.42
CA GLU A 102 0.10 -2.80 -7.92
C GLU A 102 0.20 -2.64 -6.40
N ILE A 103 -0.06 -3.73 -5.67
CA ILE A 103 0.25 -3.84 -4.25
C ILE A 103 1.53 -4.65 -4.13
N LYS A 104 2.54 -4.06 -3.50
CA LYS A 104 3.83 -4.69 -3.23
C LYS A 104 4.03 -4.80 -1.73
N LEU A 105 4.14 -6.03 -1.24
CA LEU A 105 4.46 -6.34 0.14
C LEU A 105 5.91 -6.82 0.20
N THR A 106 6.75 -6.07 0.91
CA THR A 106 8.17 -6.42 1.11
C THR A 106 8.38 -6.85 2.55
N PHE A 107 8.75 -8.12 2.74
CA PHE A 107 9.14 -8.69 4.01
C PHE A 107 10.66 -8.71 4.10
N GLN A 108 11.22 -8.18 5.18
CA GLN A 108 12.66 -8.19 5.42
C GLN A 108 12.98 -8.75 6.80
N TRP A 109 14.06 -9.53 6.91
CA TRP A 109 14.40 -10.22 8.15
C TRP A 109 15.85 -10.69 8.29
N PRO A 110 16.26 -11.10 9.51
CA PRO A 110 15.63 -10.74 10.80
C PRO A 110 15.74 -9.23 11.04
N GLU A 111 14.91 -8.66 11.89
CA GLU A 111 15.09 -7.27 12.32
C GLU A 111 16.05 -7.19 13.51
N TYR A 112 17.02 -6.28 13.43
CA TYR A 112 18.02 -6.04 14.46
C TYR A 112 17.84 -4.64 15.06
N VAL A 113 18.29 -4.47 16.30
CA VAL A 113 18.51 -3.15 16.91
C VAL A 113 20.01 -2.95 17.02
N PHE A 114 20.56 -1.94 16.35
CA PHE A 114 21.98 -1.59 16.41
C PHE A 114 22.14 -0.12 16.74
N GLY A 115 22.84 0.19 17.83
CA GLY A 115 23.01 1.58 18.28
C GLY A 115 21.69 2.31 18.58
N GLY A 116 20.66 1.58 19.02
CA GLY A 116 19.31 2.11 19.26
C GLY A 116 18.43 2.26 18.01
N GLU A 117 18.96 2.01 16.81
CA GLU A 117 18.21 2.06 15.56
C GLU A 117 17.77 0.67 15.08
N GLU A 118 16.51 0.56 14.64
CA GLU A 118 16.00 -0.67 14.05
C GLU A 118 16.41 -0.80 12.59
N ARG A 119 17.15 -1.88 12.25
CA ARG A 119 17.63 -2.16 10.90
C ARG A 119 17.26 -3.58 10.47
N PRO A 120 16.73 -3.77 9.25
CA PRO A 120 16.42 -5.10 8.76
C PRO A 120 17.69 -5.79 8.27
N GLY A 121 17.75 -7.09 8.44
CA GLY A 121 18.79 -7.96 7.92
C GLY A 121 18.74 -8.12 6.40
N PRO A 122 19.65 -8.95 5.84
CA PRO A 122 19.83 -9.06 4.39
C PRO A 122 18.72 -9.86 3.70
N ASN A 123 17.94 -10.67 4.42
CA ASN A 123 16.92 -11.49 3.79
C ASN A 123 15.70 -10.64 3.43
N LYS A 124 15.16 -10.89 2.25
CA LYS A 124 13.94 -10.23 1.78
C LYS A 124 13.08 -11.16 0.93
N LYS A 125 11.77 -11.00 1.03
CA LYS A 125 10.80 -11.59 0.10
C LYS A 125 9.79 -10.54 -0.30
N VAL A 126 9.51 -10.49 -1.59
CA VAL A 126 8.58 -9.52 -2.17
C VAL A 126 7.41 -10.28 -2.77
N PHE A 127 6.21 -9.94 -2.35
CA PHE A 127 4.98 -10.37 -2.99
C PHE A 127 4.37 -9.20 -3.73
N ARG A 128 3.91 -9.46 -4.95
CA ARG A 128 3.23 -8.47 -5.78
C ARG A 128 1.91 -9.03 -6.23
N THR A 129 0.89 -8.19 -6.16
CA THR A 129 -0.42 -8.48 -6.74
C THR A 129 -0.97 -7.22 -7.37
N VAL A 130 -1.99 -7.38 -8.22
CA VAL A 130 -2.71 -6.28 -8.83
C VAL A 130 -4.13 -6.29 -8.31
N VAL A 131 -4.61 -5.11 -7.91
CA VAL A 131 -5.99 -4.90 -7.49
C VAL A 131 -6.64 -3.91 -8.45
N ALA A 132 -7.88 -4.23 -8.82
CA ALA A 132 -8.73 -3.37 -9.61
C ALA A 132 -9.78 -2.73 -8.70
N GLY A 133 -10.01 -1.43 -8.84
CA GLY A 133 -11.01 -0.68 -8.10
C GLY A 133 -10.63 0.77 -7.89
N ARG A 134 -11.57 1.54 -7.38
CA ARG A 134 -11.40 2.95 -7.06
C ARG A 134 -10.73 3.10 -5.70
N LEU A 135 -9.55 3.70 -5.70
CA LEU A 135 -8.80 4.03 -4.48
C LEU A 135 -9.20 5.42 -4.01
N VAL A 136 -9.58 5.54 -2.74
CA VAL A 136 -10.07 6.78 -2.13
C VAL A 136 -9.33 7.07 -0.84
N ASN A 137 -9.16 8.36 -0.57
CA ASN A 137 -8.55 8.83 0.65
C ASN A 137 -9.64 9.18 1.66
N ARG A 138 -9.56 8.69 2.91
CA ARG A 138 -10.61 8.84 3.92
C ARG A 138 -10.02 8.97 5.31
N SER A 139 -10.69 9.73 6.18
CA SER A 139 -10.37 9.70 7.61
C SER A 139 -10.88 8.42 8.26
N LEU A 140 -10.08 7.82 9.15
CA LEU A 140 -10.45 6.59 9.88
C LEU A 140 -11.69 6.77 10.76
N PHE A 141 -11.96 7.98 11.21
CA PHE A 141 -13.00 8.28 12.20
C PHE A 141 -14.23 8.97 11.61
N LYS A 142 -14.25 9.24 10.30
CA LYS A 142 -15.42 9.85 9.67
C LYS A 142 -16.48 8.77 9.38
N PRO A 143 -17.71 8.94 9.87
CA PRO A 143 -18.78 7.99 9.60
C PRO A 143 -19.18 7.98 8.12
N ILE A 144 -19.88 6.92 7.71
CA ILE A 144 -20.54 6.87 6.41
C ILE A 144 -21.60 7.97 6.37
N GLU A 145 -21.61 8.76 5.30
CA GLU A 145 -22.63 9.76 5.06
C GLU A 145 -23.99 9.09 4.87
N ALA A 146 -24.92 9.37 5.78
CA ALA A 146 -26.22 8.70 5.83
C ALA A 146 -27.07 8.89 4.57
N ALA A 147 -26.94 10.04 3.89
CA ALA A 147 -27.71 10.35 2.69
C ALA A 147 -27.24 9.58 1.44
N THR A 148 -25.95 9.30 1.33
CA THR A 148 -25.35 8.71 0.12
C THR A 148 -24.86 7.28 0.33
N GLY A 149 -24.74 6.83 1.58
CA GLY A 149 -24.09 5.58 1.94
C GLY A 149 -22.60 5.57 1.58
N ARG A 150 -21.97 6.75 1.44
CA ARG A 150 -20.57 6.89 1.04
C ARG A 150 -19.74 7.42 2.19
N PHE A 151 -18.50 6.98 2.29
CA PHE A 151 -17.55 7.66 3.15
C PHE A 151 -17.11 8.96 2.46
N GLN A 152 -17.07 10.04 3.23
CA GLN A 152 -16.56 11.32 2.75
C GLN A 152 -15.06 11.20 2.45
N GLU A 153 -14.66 11.60 1.24
CA GLU A 153 -13.25 11.66 0.88
C GLU A 153 -12.55 12.79 1.66
N ASP A 154 -11.32 12.51 2.09
CA ASP A 154 -10.48 13.45 2.80
C ASP A 154 -9.11 13.48 2.13
N ILE A 155 -8.87 14.50 1.30
CA ILE A 155 -7.62 14.63 0.54
C ILE A 155 -6.39 14.83 1.43
N THR A 156 -6.60 15.22 2.70
CA THR A 156 -5.54 15.43 3.69
C THR A 156 -5.23 14.20 4.52
N SER A 157 -6.07 13.16 4.42
CA SER A 157 -5.84 11.93 5.16
C SER A 157 -4.63 11.17 4.58
N PRO A 158 -3.84 10.46 5.40
CA PRO A 158 -2.81 9.56 4.90
C PRO A 158 -3.36 8.16 4.58
N PHE A 159 -4.65 7.89 4.83
CA PHE A 159 -5.24 6.56 4.77
C PHE A 159 -6.06 6.32 3.50
N PHE A 160 -5.66 5.29 2.75
CA PHE A 160 -6.26 4.93 1.47
C PHE A 160 -7.05 3.63 1.58
N PHE A 161 -8.21 3.60 0.91
CA PHE A 161 -9.12 2.47 0.90
C PHE A 161 -9.56 2.15 -0.52
N PHE A 162 -9.61 0.87 -0.87
CA PHE A 162 -10.25 0.43 -2.10
C PHE A 162 -11.76 0.36 -1.89
N GLU A 163 -12.53 1.03 -2.73
CA GLU A 163 -13.97 0.80 -2.81
C GLU A 163 -14.26 -0.45 -3.65
N PRO A 164 -14.93 -1.47 -3.09
CA PRO A 164 -15.28 -2.66 -3.85
C PRO A 164 -16.27 -2.33 -4.97
N ASN A 165 -16.08 -2.96 -6.13
CA ASN A 165 -16.96 -2.86 -7.31
C ASN A 165 -17.18 -1.43 -7.84
N ARG A 166 -16.27 -0.50 -7.54
CA ARG A 166 -16.33 0.88 -8.04
C ARG A 166 -15.08 1.21 -8.82
N TYR A 167 -15.26 2.00 -9.87
CA TYR A 167 -14.18 2.48 -10.72
C TYR A 167 -14.26 3.99 -10.88
N SER A 168 -13.11 4.64 -10.81
CA SER A 168 -12.92 6.04 -11.13
C SER A 168 -13.04 6.23 -12.65
N VAL A 169 -14.00 7.05 -13.06
CA VAL A 169 -14.10 7.43 -14.48
C VAL A 169 -13.19 8.63 -14.72
N PRO A 170 -12.31 8.60 -15.73
CA PRO A 170 -11.63 9.81 -16.19
C PRO A 170 -12.69 10.87 -16.47
N ARG A 171 -12.69 11.97 -15.72
CA ARG A 171 -13.47 13.14 -16.14
C ARG A 171 -12.85 13.61 -17.45
N GLY A 172 -13.55 13.36 -18.55
CA GLY A 172 -13.31 14.12 -19.77
C GLY A 172 -13.49 15.59 -19.41
N VAL A 173 -12.56 16.43 -19.84
CA VAL A 173 -12.81 17.87 -19.80
C VAL A 173 -13.96 18.09 -20.78
N THR A 174 -15.18 18.18 -20.27
CA THR A 174 -16.34 18.68 -21.03
C THR A 174 -16.27 20.21 -20.99
N GLY A 175 -16.06 20.81 -22.17
CA GLY A 175 -16.04 22.27 -22.43
C GLY A 175 -14.63 22.86 -22.40
N GLN A 176 -14.15 23.58 -23.42
CA GLN A 176 -14.84 24.41 -24.42
C GLN A 176 -14.48 24.02 -25.86
#